data_AF-A0A0G1EJ96-F1
#
_entry.id   AF-A0A0G1EJ96-F1
#
_cell.length_a   1.000
_cell.length_b   1.000
_cell.length_c   1.000
_cell.angle_alpha   90.00
_cell.angle_beta   90.00
_cell.angle_gamma   90.00
#
_symmetry.space_group_name_H-M   'P 1'
#
loop_
_entity.id
_entity.type
_entity.pdbx_description
1 polymer ?
#
loop_
_entity_poly.entity_id
_entity_poly.type
_entity_poly.pdbx_seq_one_letter_code
_entity_poly.pdbx_strand_id
1 'polypeptide(L)'
;MSQKSLRLEILENVSKLATAGLGLVAALAWNDAIQTLFKMIFGEQSAVWAKFVYGEAGYGILSAGEIFAYACAHGGLETFAYLEYPSLIRGGHNTYQVLVREDNVQSHSSQVDLLVALNKETIDRHLTEVVKDGALVYDSNEKDLRDYVCSRADAGCLGVPLEDLTKQAGGEKVMRNMVAVGVSFGLVKYPYDFIVELIDQVFSKKGAKMVQLNQAAAKAGYDYAQTNFAEKFDYQLKVKLNKDQRMLINGNEAIALGAIKAGLKFYAAYPMTPATSIL
;
A
#
# COMPACT_ATOMS: atom_id res chain seq x y z
N MET A 1 53.12 -40.72 13.47
CA MET A 1 52.14 -39.63 13.26
C MET A 1 51.62 -39.17 14.62
N SER A 2 51.71 -37.87 14.91
CA SER A 2 51.29 -37.32 16.21
C SER A 2 49.77 -37.42 16.34
N GLN A 3 49.28 -37.87 17.50
CA GLN A 3 47.85 -38.00 17.85
C GLN A 3 47.06 -36.70 17.62
N LYS A 4 47.75 -35.56 17.58
CA LYS A 4 47.21 -34.22 17.28
C LYS A 4 46.82 -34.04 15.81
N SER A 5 47.50 -34.70 14.86
CA SER A 5 47.17 -34.59 13.42
C SER A 5 45.94 -35.43 13.06
N LEU A 6 45.76 -36.59 13.68
CA LEU A 6 44.61 -37.46 13.44
C LEU A 6 43.30 -36.82 13.91
N ARG A 7 43.31 -36.11 15.05
CA ARG A 7 42.13 -35.39 15.56
C ARG A 7 41.72 -34.22 14.65
N LEU A 8 42.71 -33.50 14.10
CA LEU A 8 42.46 -32.41 13.15
C LEU A 8 41.85 -32.94 11.86
N GLU A 9 42.39 -34.04 11.33
CA GLU A 9 41.89 -34.67 10.10
C GLU A 9 40.46 -35.23 10.27
N ILE A 10 40.15 -35.82 11.42
CA ILE A 10 38.79 -36.28 11.74
C ILE A 10 37.82 -35.09 11.84
N LEU A 11 38.20 -34.01 12.53
CA LEU A 11 37.36 -32.82 12.66
C LEU A 11 37.08 -32.17 11.30
N GLU A 12 38.09 -32.10 10.43
CA GLU A 12 37.94 -31.52 9.09
C GLU A 12 37.03 -32.37 8.20
N ASN A 13 37.15 -33.70 8.26
CA ASN A 13 36.29 -34.61 7.51
C ASN A 13 34.84 -34.60 8.02
N VAL A 14 34.64 -34.55 9.34
CA VAL A 14 33.30 -34.43 9.94
C VAL A 14 32.67 -33.08 9.58
N SER A 15 33.44 -31.99 9.59
CA SER A 15 32.95 -30.66 9.19
C SER A 15 32.58 -30.60 7.70
N LYS A 16 33.38 -31.21 6.82
CA LYS A 16 33.07 -31.30 5.38
C LYS A 16 31.78 -32.10 5.13
N LEU A 17 31.63 -33.26 5.79
CA LEU A 17 30.43 -34.09 5.67
C LEU A 17 29.20 -33.42 6.25
N ALA A 18 29.32 -32.72 7.38
CA ALA A 18 28.22 -31.97 7.99
C ALA A 18 27.78 -30.81 7.09
N THR A 19 28.72 -30.03 6.54
CA THR A 19 28.42 -28.92 5.64
C THR A 19 27.78 -29.41 4.33
N ALA A 20 28.28 -30.52 3.77
CA ALA A 20 27.70 -31.12 2.57
C ALA A 20 26.29 -31.69 2.83
N GLY A 21 26.09 -32.36 3.97
CA GLY A 21 24.78 -32.89 4.37
C GLY A 21 23.76 -31.78 4.62
N LEU A 22 24.14 -30.72 5.32
CA LEU A 22 23.28 -29.55 5.56
C LEU A 22 23.00 -28.77 4.28
N GLY A 23 23.98 -28.64 3.37
CA GLY A 23 23.80 -28.03 2.06
C GLY A 23 22.82 -28.82 1.18
N LEU A 24 22.90 -30.16 1.20
CA LEU A 24 21.96 -31.03 0.48
C LEU A 24 20.55 -30.95 1.08
N VAL A 25 20.42 -30.91 2.41
CA VAL A 25 19.13 -30.73 3.08
C VAL A 25 18.53 -29.37 2.79
N ALA A 26 19.33 -28.29 2.77
CA ALA A 26 18.86 -26.96 2.39
C ALA A 26 18.44 -26.89 0.91
N ALA A 27 19.18 -27.54 0.01
CA ALA A 27 18.84 -27.62 -1.41
C ALA A 27 17.57 -28.46 -1.67
N LEU A 28 17.41 -29.58 -0.96
CA LEU A 28 16.21 -30.41 -1.01
C LEU A 28 15.02 -29.76 -0.28
N ALA A 29 15.29 -28.93 0.72
CA ALA A 29 14.31 -28.13 1.45
C ALA A 29 13.78 -26.93 0.63
N TRP A 30 14.36 -26.65 -0.53
CA TRP A 30 13.85 -25.64 -1.47
C TRP A 30 13.32 -26.28 -2.75
N ASN A 31 12.55 -27.36 -2.62
CA ASN A 31 11.87 -28.00 -3.75
C ASN A 31 10.43 -27.48 -3.92
N ASP A 32 9.80 -27.86 -5.03
CA ASP A 32 8.43 -27.47 -5.37
C ASP A 32 7.41 -27.82 -4.27
N ALA A 33 7.63 -28.86 -3.48
CA ALA A 33 6.73 -29.23 -2.38
C ALA A 33 6.79 -28.24 -1.22
N ILE A 34 7.96 -27.70 -0.90
CA ILE A 34 8.09 -26.66 0.13
C ILE A 34 7.62 -25.32 -0.39
N GLN A 35 7.86 -25.00 -1.66
CA GLN A 35 7.24 -23.83 -2.29
C GLN A 35 5.70 -23.94 -2.30
N THR A 36 5.15 -25.13 -2.57
CA THR A 36 3.71 -25.40 -2.51
C THR A 36 3.18 -25.31 -1.09
N LEU A 37 3.92 -25.84 -0.11
CA LEU A 37 3.58 -25.71 1.31
C LEU A 37 3.59 -24.24 1.75
N PHE A 38 4.58 -23.46 1.33
CA PHE A 38 4.60 -22.01 1.55
C PHE A 38 3.43 -21.33 0.86
N LYS A 39 3.10 -21.68 -0.39
CA LYS A 39 1.91 -21.15 -1.08
C LYS A 39 0.59 -21.54 -0.37
N MET A 40 0.52 -22.73 0.22
CA MET A 40 -0.66 -23.15 1.00
C MET A 40 -0.76 -22.43 2.34
N ILE A 41 0.37 -22.18 3.01
CA ILE A 41 0.40 -21.53 4.34
C ILE A 41 0.29 -20.00 4.22
N PHE A 42 0.91 -19.40 3.20
CA PHE A 42 1.05 -17.95 3.04
C PHE A 42 0.29 -17.37 1.84
N GLY A 43 -0.30 -18.21 0.99
CA GLY A 43 -0.98 -17.83 -0.26
C GLY A 43 -0.05 -17.80 -1.48
N GLU A 44 -0.61 -17.75 -2.70
CA GLU A 44 0.15 -17.31 -3.87
C GLU A 44 0.49 -15.81 -3.73
N GLN A 45 1.67 -15.38 -4.20
CA GLN A 45 2.02 -13.96 -4.35
C GLN A 45 1.20 -13.29 -5.49
N SER A 46 -0.11 -13.51 -5.51
CA SER A 46 -1.05 -12.89 -6.45
C SER A 46 -1.82 -11.73 -5.81
N ALA A 47 -1.51 -11.38 -4.56
CA ALA A 47 -2.18 -10.30 -3.85
C ALA A 47 -1.38 -9.01 -4.00
N VAL A 48 -1.93 -8.06 -4.74
CA VAL A 48 -1.39 -6.71 -4.91
C VAL A 48 -1.17 -6.04 -3.56
N TRP A 49 0.08 -5.75 -3.21
CA TRP A 49 0.44 -4.91 -2.06
C TRP A 49 0.38 -3.44 -2.47
N ALA A 50 -0.84 -2.92 -2.69
CA ALA A 50 -1.06 -1.52 -3.05
C ALA A 50 -0.84 -0.58 -1.86
N LYS A 51 0.42 -0.40 -1.48
CA LYS A 51 0.85 0.38 -0.32
C LYS A 51 1.18 1.81 -0.71
N PHE A 52 0.13 2.60 -0.79
CA PHE A 52 0.25 4.04 -0.94
C PHE A 52 1.16 4.64 0.13
N VAL A 53 1.99 5.57 -0.29
CA VAL A 53 2.53 6.57 0.62
C VAL A 53 2.29 7.90 -0.05
N TYR A 54 1.11 8.48 0.15
CA TYR A 54 0.98 9.89 -0.17
C TYR A 54 1.79 10.66 0.88
N GLY A 55 2.65 11.60 0.45
CA GLY A 55 3.43 12.45 1.35
C GLY A 55 3.17 13.94 1.17
N GLU A 56 3.46 14.69 2.23
CA GLU A 56 3.07 16.06 2.59
C GLU A 56 1.69 16.28 3.25
N ALA A 57 1.72 16.70 4.51
CA ALA A 57 0.55 17.23 5.20
C ALA A 57 -0.05 18.43 4.44
N GLY A 58 -1.34 18.35 4.12
CA GLY A 58 -2.06 19.37 3.35
C GLY A 58 -2.49 18.93 1.95
N TYR A 59 -1.99 17.78 1.46
CA TYR A 59 -2.34 17.23 0.13
C TYR A 59 -3.40 16.12 0.18
N GLY A 60 -4.12 15.98 1.30
CA GLY A 60 -5.23 15.02 1.38
C GLY A 60 -4.82 13.54 1.29
N ILE A 61 -3.65 13.21 1.82
CA ILE A 61 -3.09 11.84 1.94
C ILE A 61 -4.08 10.88 2.60
N LEU A 62 -4.65 11.31 3.73
CA LEU A 62 -5.60 10.53 4.51
C LEU A 62 -6.81 10.15 3.65
N SER A 63 -7.46 11.13 3.05
CA SER A 63 -8.63 10.90 2.20
C SER A 63 -8.31 10.01 1.00
N ALA A 64 -7.14 10.15 0.41
CA ALA A 64 -6.71 9.34 -0.72
C ALA A 64 -6.51 7.86 -0.31
N GLY A 65 -5.83 7.63 0.82
CA GLY A 65 -5.64 6.29 1.39
C GLY A 65 -6.94 5.65 1.85
N GLU A 66 -7.84 6.41 2.49
CA GLU A 66 -9.18 5.96 2.88
C GLU A 66 -9.99 5.56 1.65
N ILE A 67 -10.09 6.42 0.63
CA ILE A 67 -10.82 6.10 -0.61
C ILE A 67 -10.29 4.79 -1.22
N PHE A 68 -8.96 4.63 -1.27
CA PHE A 68 -8.39 3.40 -1.80
C PHE A 68 -8.78 2.17 -0.97
N ALA A 69 -8.60 2.25 0.36
CA ALA A 69 -8.89 1.17 1.29
C ALA A 69 -10.36 0.77 1.28
N TYR A 70 -11.26 1.76 1.33
CA TYR A 70 -12.70 1.56 1.27
C TYR A 70 -13.13 0.95 -0.06
N ALA A 71 -12.57 1.35 -1.20
CA ALA A 71 -13.02 0.82 -2.50
C ALA A 71 -12.66 -0.66 -2.66
N CYS A 72 -11.47 -1.03 -2.17
CA CYS A 72 -11.04 -2.42 -2.14
C CYS A 72 -11.91 -3.25 -1.20
N ALA A 73 -12.17 -2.75 0.02
CA ALA A 73 -13.04 -3.42 0.97
C ALA A 73 -14.49 -3.56 0.46
N HIS A 74 -15.01 -2.53 -0.23
CA HIS A 74 -16.36 -2.54 -0.80
C HIS A 74 -16.50 -3.51 -1.97
N GLY A 75 -15.45 -3.69 -2.77
CA GLY A 75 -15.41 -4.78 -3.76
C GLY A 75 -15.06 -6.15 -3.17
N GLY A 76 -15.09 -6.29 -1.84
CA GLY A 76 -15.02 -7.55 -1.11
C GLY A 76 -13.62 -8.13 -0.93
N LEU A 77 -12.59 -7.30 -1.07
CA LEU A 77 -11.21 -7.64 -0.71
C LEU A 77 -10.99 -7.46 0.79
N GLU A 78 -9.97 -8.12 1.33
CA GLU A 78 -9.49 -7.91 2.69
C GLU A 78 -8.51 -6.74 2.69
N THR A 79 -8.76 -5.76 3.54
CA THR A 79 -7.99 -4.52 3.59
C THR A 79 -7.48 -4.25 5.00
N PHE A 80 -6.18 -3.96 5.12
CA PHE A 80 -5.56 -3.46 6.34
C PHE A 80 -4.90 -2.11 6.05
N ALA A 81 -5.30 -1.07 6.78
CA ALA A 81 -4.75 0.26 6.62
C ALA A 81 -3.92 0.67 7.83
N TYR A 82 -2.80 1.34 7.59
CA TYR A 82 -1.91 1.87 8.62
C TYR A 82 -1.55 3.32 8.29
N LEU A 83 -1.89 4.21 9.21
CA LEU A 83 -1.62 5.65 9.11
C LEU A 83 -0.47 6.01 10.05
N GLU A 84 0.53 6.68 9.52
CA GLU A 84 1.63 7.27 10.29
C GLU A 84 1.65 8.78 10.08
N TYR A 85 1.77 9.53 11.17
CA TYR A 85 1.86 10.99 11.16
C TYR A 85 2.74 11.45 12.33
N PRO A 86 3.50 12.54 12.16
CA PRO A 86 4.27 13.11 13.26
C PRO A 86 3.34 13.80 14.25
N SER A 87 3.85 14.08 15.46
CA SER A 87 3.14 14.87 16.46
C SER A 87 3.10 16.37 16.12
N LEU A 88 2.59 16.70 14.93
CA LEU A 88 2.46 18.05 14.38
C LEU A 88 1.01 18.28 13.92
N ILE A 89 0.47 19.47 14.20
CA ILE A 89 -0.91 19.83 13.79
C ILE A 89 -0.96 20.20 12.30
N ARG A 90 0.13 20.74 11.75
CA ARG A 90 0.27 21.13 10.34
C ARG A 90 1.69 20.83 9.88
N GLY A 91 1.82 20.45 8.61
CA GLY A 91 3.11 20.08 8.04
C GLY A 91 3.56 18.69 8.47
N GLY A 92 4.77 18.32 8.04
CA GLY A 92 5.35 17.02 8.29
C GLY A 92 5.01 15.98 7.22
N HIS A 93 5.66 14.84 7.35
CA HIS A 93 5.54 13.70 6.46
C HIS A 93 4.54 12.70 7.04
N ASN A 94 3.36 12.64 6.43
CA ASN A 94 2.35 11.64 6.77
C ASN A 94 2.42 10.53 5.74
N THR A 95 2.08 9.31 6.13
CA THR A 95 1.99 8.16 5.21
C THR A 95 0.72 7.38 5.50
N TYR A 96 0.06 6.90 4.46
CA TYR A 96 -1.12 6.05 4.61
C TYR A 96 -0.94 4.77 3.81
N GLN A 97 -0.44 3.74 4.48
CA GLN A 97 -0.19 2.44 3.87
C GLN A 97 -1.48 1.62 3.84
N VAL A 98 -1.82 1.09 2.67
CA VAL A 98 -2.94 0.15 2.51
C VAL A 98 -2.39 -1.19 2.06
N LEU A 99 -2.80 -2.26 2.71
CA LEU A 99 -2.53 -3.62 2.29
C LEU A 99 -3.86 -4.24 1.88
N VAL A 100 -3.91 -4.79 0.67
CA VAL A 100 -5.12 -5.39 0.10
C VAL A 100 -4.80 -6.81 -0.33
N ARG A 101 -5.66 -7.77 0.00
CA ARG A 101 -5.52 -9.15 -0.46
C ARG A 101 -6.88 -9.79 -0.75
N GLU A 102 -6.89 -10.89 -1.50
CA GLU A 102 -8.09 -11.71 -1.71
C GLU A 102 -8.44 -12.60 -0.51
N ASP A 103 -7.43 -12.84 0.35
CA ASP A 103 -7.44 -13.64 1.56
C ASP A 103 -7.09 -12.79 2.79
N ASN A 104 -7.21 -13.38 3.98
CA ASN A 104 -7.14 -12.66 5.26
C ASN A 104 -5.85 -11.84 5.44
N VAL A 105 -5.98 -10.57 5.81
CA VAL A 105 -4.89 -9.64 6.13
C VAL A 105 -4.94 -9.28 7.61
N GLN A 106 -3.85 -9.52 8.34
CA GLN A 106 -3.81 -9.27 9.79
C GLN A 106 -2.72 -8.31 10.26
N SER A 107 -1.80 -7.91 9.38
CA SER A 107 -0.69 -7.04 9.76
C SER A 107 -0.25 -6.17 8.60
N HIS A 108 0.43 -5.08 8.91
CA HIS A 108 1.20 -4.32 7.92
C HIS A 108 2.44 -5.13 7.48
N SER A 109 3.16 -4.60 6.50
CA SER A 109 4.50 -5.11 6.12
C SER A 109 5.42 -3.93 5.81
N SER A 110 6.73 -4.13 5.87
CA SER A 110 7.72 -3.08 5.57
C SER A 110 7.95 -2.86 4.07
N GLN A 111 7.65 -3.83 3.19
CA GLN A 111 7.93 -3.73 1.75
C GLN A 111 6.68 -3.40 0.92
N VAL A 112 6.80 -2.63 -0.16
CA VAL A 112 5.68 -2.12 -0.96
C VAL A 112 5.76 -2.51 -2.45
N ASP A 113 4.63 -2.82 -3.09
CA ASP A 113 4.60 -3.01 -4.56
C ASP A 113 4.42 -1.71 -5.31
N LEU A 114 3.65 -0.77 -4.76
CA LEU A 114 3.33 0.48 -5.42
C LEU A 114 3.54 1.64 -4.46
N LEU A 115 4.59 2.41 -4.67
CA LEU A 115 4.84 3.67 -3.96
C LEU A 115 4.28 4.83 -4.78
N VAL A 116 3.46 5.69 -4.18
CA VAL A 116 2.83 6.84 -4.87
C VAL A 116 3.32 8.14 -4.24
N ALA A 117 4.51 8.59 -4.66
CA ALA A 117 5.15 9.75 -4.07
C ALA A 117 4.66 11.06 -4.69
N LEU A 118 4.10 11.93 -3.85
CA LEU A 118 3.67 13.28 -4.25
C LEU A 118 4.76 14.34 -4.08
N ASN A 119 5.91 13.98 -3.52
CA ASN A 119 7.07 14.86 -3.34
C ASN A 119 8.37 14.06 -3.24
N LYS A 120 9.51 14.77 -3.28
CA LYS A 120 10.84 14.19 -3.12
C LYS A 120 11.07 13.53 -1.77
N GLU A 121 10.57 14.11 -0.68
CA GLU A 121 10.80 13.58 0.68
C GLU A 121 10.23 12.16 0.85
N THR A 122 9.09 11.88 0.22
CA THR A 122 8.49 10.54 0.21
C THR A 122 9.40 9.52 -0.47
N ILE A 123 10.00 9.91 -1.59
CA ILE A 123 10.93 9.08 -2.34
C ILE A 123 12.16 8.81 -1.47
N ASP A 124 12.72 9.84 -0.84
CA ASP A 124 13.92 9.72 -0.01
C ASP A 124 13.73 8.78 1.18
N ARG A 125 12.53 8.75 1.76
CA ARG A 125 12.20 7.94 2.93
C ARG A 125 11.80 6.50 2.58
N HIS A 126 11.05 6.30 1.50
CA HIS A 126 10.35 5.03 1.25
C HIS A 126 10.77 4.30 -0.03
N LEU A 127 11.64 4.87 -0.88
CA LEU A 127 12.05 4.19 -2.11
C LEU A 127 12.67 2.81 -1.85
N THR A 128 13.42 2.67 -0.76
CA THR A 128 14.05 1.39 -0.35
C THR A 128 13.06 0.34 0.13
N GLU A 129 11.82 0.74 0.41
CA GLU A 129 10.75 -0.18 0.78
C GLU A 129 10.12 -0.84 -0.46
N VAL A 130 10.31 -0.27 -1.66
CA VAL A 130 9.73 -0.80 -2.89
C VAL A 130 10.41 -2.11 -3.27
N VAL A 131 9.63 -3.17 -3.51
CA VAL A 131 10.16 -4.44 -3.98
C VAL A 131 10.71 -4.31 -5.40
N LYS A 132 11.59 -5.24 -5.79
CA LYS A 132 12.29 -5.21 -7.07
C LYS A 132 11.34 -5.10 -8.28
N ASP A 133 10.25 -5.88 -8.27
CA ASP A 133 9.26 -5.89 -9.35
C ASP A 133 8.09 -4.91 -9.10
N GLY A 134 8.25 -4.03 -8.10
CA GLY A 134 7.29 -2.99 -7.76
C GLY A 134 7.38 -1.78 -8.69
N ALA A 135 6.61 -0.75 -8.37
CA ALA A 135 6.57 0.50 -9.10
C ALA A 135 6.56 1.73 -8.17
N LEU A 136 7.16 2.81 -8.66
CA LEU A 136 7.09 4.14 -8.08
C LEU A 136 6.36 5.08 -9.04
N VAL A 137 5.22 5.61 -8.59
CA VAL A 137 4.50 6.72 -9.22
C VAL A 137 5.00 8.03 -8.64
N TYR A 138 5.39 8.97 -9.50
CA TYR A 138 5.82 10.31 -9.11
C TYR A 138 5.29 11.37 -10.09
N ASP A 139 5.31 12.64 -9.68
CA ASP A 139 4.91 13.74 -10.56
C ASP A 139 5.98 14.03 -11.62
N SER A 140 5.73 13.69 -12.89
CA SER A 140 6.67 13.95 -13.99
C SER A 140 6.80 15.44 -14.32
N ASN A 141 5.92 16.29 -13.79
CA ASN A 141 6.09 17.74 -13.90
C ASN A 141 7.31 18.24 -13.11
N GLU A 142 7.81 17.47 -12.13
CA GLU A 142 9.04 17.75 -11.40
C GLU A 142 10.27 17.24 -12.19
N LYS A 143 10.91 18.15 -12.93
CA LYS A 143 11.99 17.84 -13.89
C LYS A 143 13.18 17.10 -13.28
N ASP A 144 13.49 17.34 -12.01
CA ASP A 144 14.65 16.73 -11.33
C ASP A 144 14.35 15.35 -10.73
N LEU A 145 13.07 14.96 -10.62
CA LEU A 145 12.70 13.69 -9.98
C LEU A 145 12.99 12.49 -10.87
N ARG A 146 12.87 12.62 -12.20
CA ARG A 146 13.05 11.48 -13.11
C ARG A 146 14.44 10.84 -12.98
N ASP A 147 15.49 11.64 -13.18
CA ASP A 147 16.87 11.14 -13.15
C ASP A 147 17.28 10.72 -11.73
N TYR A 148 16.76 11.43 -10.72
CA TYR A 148 16.96 11.11 -9.31
C TYR A 148 16.40 9.75 -8.91
N VAL A 149 15.20 9.42 -9.41
CA VAL A 149 14.47 8.20 -9.09
C VAL A 149 14.99 7.02 -9.90
N CYS A 150 15.05 7.15 -11.22
CA CYS A 150 15.39 6.05 -12.13
C CYS A 150 16.84 5.57 -11.98
N SER A 151 17.72 6.35 -11.33
CA SER A 151 19.09 5.94 -11.02
C SER A 151 19.24 5.16 -9.71
N ARG A 152 18.21 5.14 -8.87
CA ARG A 152 18.23 4.55 -7.51
C ARG A 152 17.26 3.40 -7.33
N ALA A 153 16.25 3.30 -8.19
CA ALA A 153 15.20 2.30 -8.10
C ALA A 153 15.56 1.08 -8.97
N ASP A 154 15.55 -0.10 -8.37
CA ASP A 154 15.41 -1.36 -9.12
C ASP A 154 13.96 -1.55 -9.61
N ALA A 155 13.02 -0.75 -9.08
CA ALA A 155 11.58 -0.77 -9.35
C ALA A 155 11.19 0.04 -10.60
N GLY A 156 10.02 -0.29 -11.17
CA GLY A 156 9.44 0.41 -12.31
C GLY A 156 9.14 1.88 -12.02
N CYS A 157 9.77 2.79 -12.74
CA CYS A 157 9.59 4.24 -12.55
C CYS A 157 8.48 4.79 -13.47
N LEU A 158 7.37 5.21 -12.89
CA LEU A 158 6.15 5.62 -13.58
C LEU A 158 5.89 7.12 -13.36
N GLY A 159 6.48 7.95 -14.22
CA GLY A 159 6.25 9.40 -14.18
C GLY A 159 4.87 9.77 -14.72
N VAL A 160 4.06 10.44 -13.91
CA VAL A 160 2.71 10.91 -14.27
C VAL A 160 2.65 12.42 -14.16
N PRO A 161 2.12 13.16 -15.16
CA PRO A 161 2.00 14.61 -15.07
C PRO A 161 0.80 14.99 -14.19
N LEU A 162 0.92 14.74 -12.88
CA LEU A 162 -0.18 14.87 -11.92
C LEU A 162 -0.71 16.30 -11.90
N GLU A 163 0.19 17.30 -11.95
CA GLU A 163 -0.20 18.69 -11.99
C GLU A 163 -0.99 19.05 -13.26
N ASP A 164 -0.55 18.60 -14.43
CA ASP A 164 -1.25 18.89 -15.68
C ASP A 164 -2.60 18.19 -15.77
N LEU A 165 -2.68 16.92 -15.36
CA LEU A 165 -3.95 16.17 -15.32
C LEU A 165 -4.95 16.81 -14.36
N THR A 166 -4.49 17.30 -13.21
CA THR A 166 -5.32 18.04 -12.26
C THR A 166 -5.89 19.31 -12.89
N LYS A 167 -5.04 20.10 -13.57
CA LYS A 167 -5.45 21.33 -14.26
C LYS A 167 -6.43 21.06 -15.40
N GLN A 168 -6.20 20.01 -16.18
CA GLN A 168 -7.09 19.59 -17.27
C GLN A 168 -8.47 19.18 -16.75
N ALA A 169 -8.54 18.56 -15.57
CA ALA A 169 -9.80 18.25 -14.89
C ALA A 169 -10.49 19.47 -14.26
N GLY A 170 -9.91 20.67 -14.35
CA GLY A 170 -10.41 21.89 -13.71
C GLY A 170 -10.23 21.93 -12.20
N GLY A 171 -9.37 21.04 -11.66
CA GLY A 171 -9.13 20.89 -10.23
C GLY A 171 -8.05 21.83 -9.69
N GLU A 172 -8.04 21.98 -8.37
CA GLU A 172 -7.01 22.74 -7.65
C GLU A 172 -5.78 21.88 -7.37
N LYS A 173 -4.63 22.52 -7.05
CA LYS A 173 -3.36 21.85 -6.75
C LYS A 173 -3.49 20.69 -5.74
N VAL A 174 -4.38 20.81 -4.74
CA VAL A 174 -4.62 19.77 -3.72
C VAL A 174 -5.20 18.48 -4.31
N MET A 175 -5.94 18.56 -5.42
CA MET A 175 -6.61 17.42 -6.07
C MET A 175 -5.66 16.49 -6.85
N ARG A 176 -4.36 16.79 -6.87
CA ARG A 176 -3.32 15.86 -7.35
C ARG A 176 -3.42 14.50 -6.66
N ASN A 177 -3.84 14.48 -5.41
CA ASN A 177 -4.08 13.24 -4.67
C ASN A 177 -5.15 12.37 -5.32
N MET A 178 -6.22 12.95 -5.89
CA MET A 178 -7.25 12.19 -6.58
C MET A 178 -6.77 11.67 -7.92
N VAL A 179 -5.97 12.44 -8.66
CA VAL A 179 -5.29 11.92 -9.86
C VAL A 179 -4.43 10.71 -9.46
N ALA A 180 -3.67 10.81 -8.37
CA ALA A 180 -2.83 9.73 -7.86
C ALA A 180 -3.64 8.50 -7.41
N VAL A 181 -4.80 8.67 -6.76
CA VAL A 181 -5.77 7.59 -6.48
C VAL A 181 -6.19 6.90 -7.77
N GLY A 182 -6.60 7.69 -8.76
CA GLY A 182 -7.01 7.20 -10.08
C GLY A 182 -5.92 6.39 -10.78
N VAL A 183 -4.71 6.94 -10.84
CA VAL A 183 -3.53 6.26 -11.41
C VAL A 183 -3.35 4.90 -10.76
N SER A 184 -3.46 4.83 -9.45
CA SER A 184 -3.14 3.62 -8.72
C SER A 184 -4.18 2.54 -8.92
N PHE A 185 -5.48 2.88 -8.96
CA PHE A 185 -6.53 1.96 -9.38
C PHE A 185 -6.38 1.52 -10.84
N GLY A 186 -5.94 2.44 -11.71
CA GLY A 186 -5.64 2.15 -13.11
C GLY A 186 -4.49 1.14 -13.25
N LEU A 187 -3.41 1.30 -12.49
CA LEU A 187 -2.27 0.36 -12.49
C LEU A 187 -2.68 -1.03 -12.05
N VAL A 188 -3.49 -1.14 -10.99
CA VAL A 188 -3.96 -2.44 -10.47
C VAL A 188 -5.19 -2.98 -11.21
N LYS A 189 -5.60 -2.34 -12.31
CA LYS A 189 -6.70 -2.75 -13.19
C LYS A 189 -8.03 -2.99 -12.45
N TYR A 190 -8.28 -2.20 -11.40
CA TYR A 190 -9.50 -2.32 -10.61
C TYR A 190 -10.64 -1.50 -11.21
N PRO A 191 -11.90 -1.96 -11.21
CA PRO A 191 -12.98 -1.26 -11.88
C PRO A 191 -13.23 0.15 -11.32
N TYR A 192 -13.31 1.13 -12.22
CA TYR A 192 -13.43 2.55 -11.87
C TYR A 192 -14.71 2.89 -11.07
N ASP A 193 -15.80 2.15 -11.26
CA ASP A 193 -17.10 2.42 -10.63
C ASP A 193 -17.02 2.42 -9.09
N PHE A 194 -16.18 1.56 -8.48
CA PHE A 194 -15.96 1.52 -7.03
C PHE A 194 -15.33 2.81 -6.49
N ILE A 195 -14.61 3.54 -7.32
CA ILE A 195 -13.95 4.80 -6.95
C ILE A 195 -14.98 5.93 -6.95
N VAL A 196 -15.88 5.95 -7.95
CA VAL A 196 -16.89 7.00 -8.15
C VAL A 196 -17.83 7.12 -6.95
N GLU A 197 -18.34 5.98 -6.48
CA GLU A 197 -19.27 5.92 -5.35
C GLU A 197 -18.62 6.44 -4.06
N LEU A 198 -17.35 6.12 -3.83
CA LEU A 198 -16.64 6.57 -2.63
C LEU A 198 -16.25 8.04 -2.68
N ILE A 199 -15.86 8.55 -3.86
CA ILE A 199 -15.63 9.99 -4.02
C ILE A 199 -16.93 10.75 -3.72
N ASP A 200 -18.09 10.26 -4.17
CA ASP A 200 -19.38 10.87 -3.82
C ASP A 200 -19.60 10.85 -2.31
N GLN A 201 -19.42 9.71 -1.64
CA GLN A 201 -19.60 9.60 -0.19
C GLN A 201 -18.69 10.55 0.60
N VAL A 202 -17.38 10.57 0.29
CA VAL A 202 -16.38 11.38 1.01
C VAL A 202 -16.57 12.88 0.77
N PHE A 203 -16.92 13.29 -0.45
CA PHE A 203 -16.99 14.71 -0.83
C PHE A 203 -18.40 15.28 -0.90
N SER A 204 -19.45 14.48 -0.72
CA SER A 204 -20.88 14.89 -0.75
C SER A 204 -21.14 16.15 0.09
N LYS A 205 -20.62 16.19 1.31
CA LYS A 205 -20.76 17.32 2.25
C LYS A 205 -20.09 18.62 1.77
N LYS A 206 -19.18 18.54 0.79
CA LYS A 206 -18.49 19.70 0.18
C LYS A 206 -19.20 20.22 -1.08
N GLY A 207 -20.28 19.57 -1.51
CA GLY A 207 -21.14 20.01 -2.62
C GLY A 207 -20.81 19.37 -3.98
N ALA A 208 -21.82 19.34 -4.86
CA ALA A 208 -21.78 18.61 -6.14
C ALA A 208 -20.61 19.02 -7.05
N LYS A 209 -20.24 20.30 -7.09
CA LYS A 209 -19.08 20.78 -7.87
C LYS A 209 -17.78 20.11 -7.41
N MET A 210 -17.58 19.99 -6.10
CA MET A 210 -16.37 19.36 -5.55
C MET A 210 -16.34 17.87 -5.86
N VAL A 211 -17.48 17.17 -5.78
CA VAL A 211 -17.59 15.76 -6.16
C VAL A 211 -17.19 15.58 -7.64
N GLN A 212 -17.77 16.37 -8.54
CA GLN A 212 -17.48 16.30 -9.98
C GLN A 212 -16.00 16.55 -10.31
N LEU A 213 -15.38 17.54 -9.68
CA LEU A 213 -13.96 17.84 -9.89
C LEU A 213 -13.06 16.69 -9.41
N ASN A 214 -13.34 16.11 -8.24
CA ASN A 214 -12.56 14.98 -7.73
C ASN A 214 -12.77 13.71 -8.58
N GLN A 215 -13.99 13.45 -9.06
CA GLN A 215 -14.28 12.36 -9.99
C GLN A 215 -13.56 12.57 -11.33
N ALA A 216 -13.55 13.78 -11.88
CA ALA A 216 -12.82 14.09 -13.11
C ALA A 216 -11.31 13.90 -12.94
N ALA A 217 -10.74 14.36 -11.82
CA ALA A 217 -9.32 14.18 -11.49
C ALA A 217 -8.95 12.69 -11.36
N ALA A 218 -9.74 11.91 -10.62
CA ALA A 218 -9.53 10.47 -10.50
C ALA A 218 -9.64 9.75 -11.85
N LYS A 219 -10.63 10.12 -12.69
CA LYS A 219 -10.78 9.55 -14.04
C LYS A 219 -9.57 9.83 -14.93
N ALA A 220 -9.07 11.07 -14.92
CA ALA A 220 -7.90 11.46 -15.69
C ALA A 220 -6.66 10.64 -15.31
N GLY A 221 -6.44 10.43 -14.01
CA GLY A 221 -5.35 9.57 -13.52
C GLY A 221 -5.51 8.11 -13.93
N TYR A 222 -6.72 7.57 -13.78
CA TYR A 222 -7.04 6.19 -14.14
C TYR A 222 -6.78 5.90 -15.63
N ASP A 223 -7.29 6.76 -16.51
CA ASP A 223 -7.15 6.61 -17.95
C ASP A 223 -5.70 6.76 -18.39
N TYR A 224 -4.97 7.70 -17.78
CA TYR A 224 -3.55 7.90 -18.05
C TYR A 224 -2.75 6.63 -17.71
N ALA A 225 -3.00 6.02 -16.55
CA ALA A 225 -2.33 4.80 -16.13
C ALA A 225 -2.63 3.62 -17.04
N GLN A 226 -3.90 3.42 -17.40
CA GLN A 226 -4.33 2.38 -18.34
C GLN A 226 -3.69 2.54 -19.72
N THR A 227 -3.58 3.78 -20.21
CA THR A 227 -3.01 4.05 -21.54
C THR A 227 -1.48 3.89 -21.58
N ASN A 228 -0.78 4.32 -20.53
CA ASN A 228 0.68 4.44 -20.57
C ASN A 228 1.43 3.31 -19.84
N PHE A 229 0.78 2.62 -18.90
CA PHE A 229 1.44 1.72 -17.95
C PHE A 229 0.74 0.38 -17.73
N ALA A 230 -0.35 0.06 -18.42
CA ALA A 230 -1.10 -1.19 -18.20
C ALA A 230 -0.26 -2.49 -18.33
N GLU A 231 0.83 -2.44 -19.09
CA GLU A 231 1.78 -3.56 -19.28
C GLU A 231 3.08 -3.41 -18.47
N LYS A 232 3.22 -2.34 -17.67
CA LYS A 232 4.44 -2.07 -16.88
C LYS A 232 4.28 -2.42 -15.40
N PHE A 233 3.10 -2.88 -15.01
CA PHE A 233 2.77 -3.27 -13.64
C PHE A 233 1.88 -4.51 -13.68
N ASP A 234 2.42 -5.63 -13.21
CA ASP A 234 1.79 -6.96 -13.38
C ASP A 234 0.74 -7.28 -12.32
N TYR A 235 0.73 -6.51 -11.23
CA TYR A 235 -0.20 -6.68 -10.12
C TYR A 235 -1.62 -6.25 -10.52
N GLN A 236 -2.62 -7.09 -10.23
CA GLN A 236 -4.04 -6.82 -10.48
C GLN A 236 -4.92 -7.12 -9.27
N LEU A 237 -5.82 -6.18 -8.93
CA LEU A 237 -6.89 -6.43 -7.98
C LEU A 237 -8.17 -6.86 -8.70
N LYS A 238 -8.79 -7.94 -8.21
CA LYS A 238 -10.05 -8.45 -8.72
C LYS A 238 -11.16 -8.25 -7.70
N VAL A 239 -12.29 -7.76 -8.17
CA VAL A 239 -13.49 -7.62 -7.33
C VAL A 239 -13.97 -9.02 -6.94
N LYS A 240 -14.26 -9.19 -5.65
CA LYS A 240 -14.82 -10.41 -5.07
C LYS A 240 -16.12 -10.04 -4.35
N LEU A 241 -17.19 -9.85 -5.11
CA LEU A 241 -18.51 -9.57 -4.55
C LEU A 241 -19.02 -10.77 -3.73
N ASN A 242 -18.63 -10.83 -2.46
CA ASN A 242 -19.25 -11.68 -1.47
C ASN A 242 -20.54 -11.02 -0.99
N LYS A 243 -21.55 -11.83 -0.64
CA LYS A 243 -22.84 -11.36 -0.13
C LYS A 243 -22.79 -10.86 1.32
N ASP A 244 -21.65 -11.04 1.99
CA ASP A 244 -21.49 -10.65 3.38
C ASP A 244 -21.12 -9.17 3.48
N GLN A 245 -21.93 -8.41 4.22
CA GLN A 245 -21.63 -7.02 4.51
C GLN A 245 -20.36 -6.94 5.38
N ARG A 246 -19.37 -6.20 4.89
CA ARG A 246 -18.09 -5.98 5.58
C ARG A 246 -18.03 -4.56 6.14
N MET A 247 -17.30 -4.41 7.24
CA MET A 247 -16.99 -3.11 7.83
C MET A 247 -15.48 -2.91 7.77
N LEU A 248 -15.04 -1.79 7.21
CA LEU A 248 -13.68 -1.29 7.41
C LEU A 248 -13.75 -0.33 8.60
N ILE A 249 -13.21 -0.75 9.74
CA ILE A 249 -13.22 0.02 11.00
C ILE A 249 -11.83 0.00 11.64
N ASN A 250 -11.49 1.08 12.32
CA ASN A 250 -10.28 1.14 13.15
C ASN A 250 -10.54 0.61 14.58
N GLY A 251 -9.46 0.49 15.37
CA GLY A 251 -9.55 -0.06 16.73
C GLY A 251 -10.42 0.77 17.68
N ASN A 252 -10.36 2.10 17.58
CA ASN A 252 -11.15 2.98 18.45
C ASN A 252 -12.65 2.93 18.09
N GLU A 253 -12.98 2.86 16.80
CA GLU A 253 -14.35 2.63 16.32
C GLU A 253 -14.88 1.28 16.81
N ALA A 254 -14.08 0.21 16.73
CA ALA A 254 -14.47 -1.11 17.23
C ALA A 254 -14.75 -1.09 18.74
N ILE A 255 -13.91 -0.41 19.53
CA ILE A 255 -14.12 -0.22 20.98
C ILE A 255 -15.42 0.56 21.23
N ALA A 256 -15.62 1.68 20.53
CA ALA A 256 -16.81 2.52 20.69
C ALA A 256 -18.10 1.75 20.31
N LEU A 257 -18.10 1.05 19.18
CA LEU A 257 -19.22 0.22 18.73
C LEU A 257 -19.51 -0.91 19.71
N GLY A 258 -18.47 -1.58 20.22
CA GLY A 258 -18.61 -2.61 21.25
C GLY A 258 -19.21 -2.07 22.55
N ALA A 259 -18.76 -0.91 23.01
CA ALA A 259 -19.26 -0.25 24.21
C ALA A 259 -20.73 0.18 24.06
N ILE A 260 -21.10 0.77 22.92
CA ILE A 260 -22.49 1.12 22.58
C ILE A 260 -23.36 -0.14 22.56
N LYS A 261 -22.89 -1.20 21.91
CA LYS A 261 -23.60 -2.48 21.82
C LYS A 261 -23.79 -3.14 23.19
N ALA A 262 -22.83 -3.01 24.10
CA ALA A 262 -22.92 -3.48 25.48
C ALA A 262 -23.85 -2.63 26.36
N GLY A 263 -24.37 -1.51 25.86
CA GLY A 263 -25.32 -0.66 26.56
C GLY A 263 -24.67 0.40 27.46
N LEU A 264 -23.42 0.78 27.19
CA LEU A 264 -22.74 1.87 27.89
C LEU A 264 -23.61 3.14 27.87
N LYS A 265 -23.83 3.75 29.05
CA LYS A 265 -24.69 4.94 29.22
C LYS A 265 -23.93 6.21 29.57
N PHE A 266 -22.71 6.08 30.08
CA PHE A 266 -21.88 7.20 30.50
C PHE A 266 -20.42 6.86 30.23
N TYR A 267 -19.71 7.79 29.59
CA TYR A 267 -18.29 7.72 29.32
C TYR A 267 -17.66 9.06 29.69
N ALA A 268 -16.59 9.03 30.46
CA ALA A 268 -15.80 10.20 30.80
C ALA A 268 -14.34 9.89 30.50
N ALA A 269 -13.70 10.72 29.66
CA ALA A 269 -12.28 10.62 29.42
C ALA A 269 -11.67 12.01 29.17
N TYR A 270 -10.35 12.06 29.25
CA TYR A 270 -9.55 13.23 28.95
C TYR A 270 -8.92 13.07 27.56
N PRO A 271 -8.98 14.07 26.67
CA PRO A 271 -8.39 13.98 25.34
C PRO A 271 -6.88 13.70 25.41
N MET A 272 -6.46 12.55 24.88
CA MET A 272 -5.06 12.16 24.74
C MET A 272 -4.89 11.21 23.56
N THR A 273 -3.96 11.49 22.64
CA THR A 273 -3.60 10.56 21.55
C THR A 273 -3.05 9.26 22.13
N PRO A 274 -3.46 8.07 21.65
CA PRO A 274 -4.39 7.80 20.55
C PRO A 274 -5.86 7.59 20.97
N ALA A 275 -6.24 7.76 22.24
CA ALA A 275 -7.57 7.44 22.76
C ALA A 275 -8.64 8.51 22.45
N THR A 276 -8.25 9.72 22.04
CA THR A 276 -9.19 10.83 21.82
C THR A 276 -10.31 10.49 20.83
N SER A 277 -10.07 9.66 19.81
CA SER A 277 -11.13 9.34 18.83
C SER A 277 -12.15 8.31 19.32
N ILE A 278 -12.04 7.84 20.56
CA ILE A 278 -13.09 7.07 21.25
C ILE A 278 -14.16 8.02 21.84
N LEU A 279 -13.78 9.25 22.17
CA LEU A 279 -14.68 10.32 22.65
C LEU A 279 -15.57 10.84 21.51
#